data_AF-A0A2V9HI52-F1
#
_entry.id   AF-A0A2V9HI52-F1
#
_cell.length_a   1.000
_cell.length_b   1.000
_cell.length_c   1.000
_cell.angle_alpha   90.00
_cell.angle_beta   90.00
_cell.angle_gamma   90.00
#
_symmetry.space_group_name_H-M   'P 1'
#
loop_
_entity.id
_entity.type
_entity.pdbx_description
1 polymer ?
#
loop_
_entity_poly.entity_id
_entity_poly.type
_entity_poly.pdbx_seq_one_letter_code
_entity_poly.pdbx_strand_id
1 'polypeptide(L)' 'MKHKCPICKTETDSAVHADFPFCCERCRERDLGNWASEKYVVSEPVFNEEDTGEGEGNTVILPLDNDVDNPNDADH' A
#
# COMPACT_ATOMS: atom_id res chain seq x y z
N MET A 1 2.25 20.52 -12.17
CA MET A 1 3.03 20.37 -10.93
C MET A 1 4.36 19.77 -11.31
N LYS A 2 5.48 20.35 -10.85
CA LYS A 2 6.82 19.84 -11.16
C LYS A 2 7.34 18.93 -10.04
N HIS A 3 7.94 17.80 -10.41
CA HIS A 3 8.52 16.83 -9.48
C HIS A 3 9.73 16.13 -10.12
N LYS A 4 10.50 15.36 -9.34
CA LYS A 4 11.53 14.45 -9.88
C LYS A 4 10.98 13.03 -9.95
N CYS A 5 11.23 12.33 -11.06
CA CYS A 5 10.86 10.93 -11.20
C CYS A 5 11.48 10.12 -10.05
N PRO A 6 10.70 9.35 -9.28
CA PRO A 6 11.23 8.63 -8.11
C PRO A 6 12.26 7.56 -8.49
N ILE A 7 12.17 7.02 -9.71
CA ILE A 7 13.04 5.94 -10.21
C ILE A 7 14.39 6.44 -10.77
N CYS A 8 14.39 7.46 -11.62
CA CYS A 8 15.63 7.92 -12.30
C CYS A 8 15.99 9.39 -12.04
N LYS A 9 15.20 10.11 -11.24
CA LYS A 9 15.40 11.50 -10.81
C LYS A 9 15.34 12.57 -11.92
N THR A 10 14.97 12.20 -13.14
CA THR A 10 14.64 13.15 -14.23
C THR A 10 13.50 14.08 -13.82
N GLU A 11 13.54 15.34 -14.25
CA GLU A 11 12.45 16.30 -14.01
C GLU A 11 11.17 15.88 -14.74
N THR A 12 10.03 16.08 -14.08
CA THR A 12 8.70 15.71 -14.58
C THR A 12 7.72 16.85 -14.31
N ASP A 13 6.71 16.96 -15.16
CA ASP A 13 5.62 17.92 -15.01
C ASP A 13 4.29 17.22 -15.30
N SER A 14 3.35 17.32 -14.37
CA SER A 14 2.00 16.72 -14.48
C SER A 14 1.19 17.24 -15.66
N ALA A 15 1.54 18.39 -16.23
CA ALA A 15 0.84 18.92 -17.42
C ALA A 15 1.33 18.31 -18.74
N VAL A 16 2.53 17.71 -18.75
CA VAL A 16 3.19 17.25 -19.99
C VAL A 16 3.42 15.75 -19.99
N HIS A 17 3.70 15.15 -18.84
CA HIS A 17 4.05 13.74 -18.73
C HIS A 17 2.80 12.92 -18.40
N ALA A 18 2.38 12.06 -19.34
CA ALA A 18 1.22 11.20 -19.16
C ALA A 18 1.38 10.21 -17.99
N ASP A 19 2.61 9.79 -17.72
CA ASP A 19 2.95 8.88 -16.62
C ASP A 19 3.35 9.59 -15.33
N PHE A 20 3.03 10.88 -15.16
CA PHE A 20 3.36 11.61 -13.93
C PHE A 20 2.89 10.83 -12.68
N PRO A 21 3.76 10.59 -11.67
CA PRO A 21 5.00 11.30 -11.35
C PRO A 21 6.28 10.73 -12.00
N PHE A 22 6.17 9.77 -12.92
CA PHE A 22 7.29 9.19 -13.64
C PHE A 22 7.60 9.97 -14.94
N CYS A 23 8.84 9.87 -15.42
CA CYS A 23 9.22 10.51 -16.68
C CYS A 23 8.72 9.76 -17.92
N CYS A 24 8.38 8.47 -17.78
CA CYS A 24 7.84 7.63 -18.84
C CYS A 24 7.31 6.29 -18.28
N GLU A 25 6.58 5.56 -19.12
CA GLU A 25 6.04 4.22 -18.87
C GLU A 25 7.07 3.24 -18.30
N ARG A 26 8.30 3.21 -18.86
CA ARG A 26 9.37 2.32 -18.38
C ARG A 26 9.68 2.53 -16.89
N CYS A 27 9.63 3.77 -16.41
CA CYS A 27 9.87 4.07 -15.00
C CYS A 27 8.67 3.68 -14.13
N ARG A 28 7.44 3.85 -14.62
CA ARG A 28 6.22 3.37 -13.95
C ARG A 28 6.26 1.85 -13.74
N GLU A 29 6.59 1.09 -14.78
CA GLU A 29 6.69 -0.38 -14.71
C GLU A 29 7.81 -0.85 -13.77
N ARG A 30 8.95 -0.15 -13.75
CA ARG A 30 10.05 -0.46 -12.83
C ARG A 30 9.66 -0.24 -11.38
N ASP A 31 8.92 0.81 -11.09
CA ASP A 31 8.38 1.06 -9.75
C ASP A 31 7.47 -0.09 -9.32
N LEU A 32 6.51 -0.46 -10.18
CA LEU A 32 5.65 -1.62 -9.98
C LEU A 32 6.45 -2.92 -9.75
N GLY A 33 7.51 -3.13 -10.54
CA GLY A 33 8.41 -4.27 -10.37
C GLY A 33 9.15 -4.25 -9.03
N ASN A 34 9.53 -3.08 -8.51
CA ASN A 34 10.15 -2.97 -7.19
C ASN A 34 9.15 -3.31 -6.07
N TRP A 35 7.89 -2.90 -6.21
CA TRP A 35 6.81 -3.32 -5.30
C TRP A 35 6.60 -4.83 -5.33
N ALA A 36 6.43 -5.39 -6.53
CA ALA A 36 6.20 -6.82 -6.72
C ALA A 36 7.39 -7.69 -6.24
N SER A 37 8.60 -7.12 -6.21
CA SER A 37 9.81 -7.81 -5.73
C SER A 37 10.15 -7.49 -4.27
N GLU A 38 9.22 -6.91 -3.52
CA GLU A 38 9.39 -6.56 -2.09
C GLU A 38 10.64 -5.72 -1.80
N LYS A 39 11.06 -4.87 -2.76
CA LYS A 39 12.25 -4.01 -2.56
C LYS A 39 11.97 -2.80 -1.69
N TYR A 40 10.71 -2.40 -1.58
CA TYR A 40 10.28 -1.35 -0.67
C TYR A 40 9.85 -2.00 0.65
N VAL A 41 10.76 -1.97 1.62
CA VAL A 41 10.57 -2.55 2.96
C VAL A 41 10.54 -1.42 3.99
N VAL A 42 9.53 -1.42 4.85
CA VAL A 42 9.51 -0.56 6.04
C VAL A 42 10.25 -1.32 7.15
N SER A 43 11.37 -0.74 7.62
CA SER A 43 12.33 -1.43 8.49
C SER A 43 11.90 -1.58 9.94
N GLU A 44 10.88 -0.83 10.38
CA GLU A 44 10.43 -0.82 11.77
C GLU A 44 8.97 -1.27 11.87
N PRO A 45 8.63 -2.11 12.86
CA PRO A 45 7.25 -2.45 13.14
C PRO A 45 6.50 -1.19 13.60
N VAL A 46 5.29 -1.00 13.09
CA VAL A 46 4.43 0.16 13.44
C VAL A 46 4.00 0.12 14.93
N PHE A 47 4.10 -1.05 15.55
CA PHE A 47 3.76 -1.28 16.96
C PHE A 47 4.97 -1.84 17.69
N ASN A 48 5.31 -1.25 18.84
CA ASN A 48 6.20 -1.89 19.80
C ASN A 48 5.44 -3.04 20.49
N GLU A 49 6.13 -4.13 20.80
CA GLU A 49 5.54 -5.31 21.45
C GLU A 49 4.85 -4.96 22.78
N GLU A 50 5.28 -3.87 23.44
CA GLU A 50 4.70 -3.31 24.65
C GLU A 50 3.35 -2.56 24.45
N ASP A 51 2.98 -2.21 23.21
CA ASP A 51 1.73 -1.49 22.87
C ASP A 51 0.51 -2.43 22.72
N THR A 52 0.70 -3.73 22.94
CA THR A 52 -0.40 -4.71 23.00
C THR A 52 -1.02 -4.87 24.39
N GLY A 53 -0.66 -3.97 25.32
CA GLY A 53 -1.30 -3.83 26.63
C GLY A 53 -2.72 -3.26 26.49
N GLU A 54 -3.68 -3.98 27.07
CA GLU A 54 -5.11 -3.66 27.16
C GLU A 54 -5.43 -2.16 27.25
N GLY A 55 -5.99 -1.57 26.19
CA GLY A 55 -6.54 -0.20 26.25
C GLY A 55 -6.70 0.51 24.91
N GLU A 56 -7.95 0.56 24.42
CA GLU A 56 -8.49 1.56 23.48
C GLU A 56 -7.79 1.66 22.10
N GLY A 57 -8.14 0.73 21.22
CA GLY A 57 -7.66 0.66 19.85
C GLY A 57 -8.07 1.85 18.98
N ASN A 58 -7.09 2.39 18.25
CA ASN A 58 -7.30 2.79 16.86
C ASN A 58 -6.68 1.75 15.93
N THR A 59 -7.01 0.48 16.15
CA THR A 59 -6.82 -0.56 15.14
C THR A 59 -7.92 -0.42 14.11
N VAL A 60 -7.56 -0.07 12.88
CA VAL A 60 -8.47 -0.22 11.74
C VAL A 60 -8.56 -1.72 11.44
N ILE A 61 -9.34 -2.43 12.25
CA ILE A 61 -9.83 -3.75 11.87
C ILE A 61 -10.92 -3.50 10.83
N LEU A 62 -10.59 -3.66 9.54
CA LEU A 62 -11.62 -3.82 8.52
C LEU A 62 -12.32 -5.15 8.84
N PRO A 63 -13.61 -5.16 9.20
CA PRO A 63 -14.32 -6.40 9.46
C PRO A 63 -14.33 -7.19 8.15
N LEU A 64 -13.59 -8.29 8.10
CA LEU A 64 -13.84 -9.35 7.14
C LEU A 64 -15.17 -9.96 7.59
N ASP A 65 -16.23 -9.64 6.85
CA ASP A 65 -17.58 -10.14 7.12
C ASP A 65 -17.52 -11.67 7.31
N ASN A 66 -17.94 -12.08 8.51
CA ASN A 66 -17.95 -13.47 8.94
C ASN A 66 -18.72 -14.34 7.94
N ASP A 67 -18.08 -15.43 7.53
CA ASP A 67 -18.62 -16.68 6.99
C ASP A 67 -20.16 -16.74 6.80
N VAL A 68 -20.68 -16.11 5.74
CA VAL A 68 -22.04 -16.33 5.20
C VAL A 68 -22.07 -17.62 4.39
N ASP A 69 -21.62 -18.74 4.97
CA ASP A 69 -21.76 -20.07 4.37
C ASP A 69 -21.52 -21.15 5.45
N ASN A 70 -22.15 -21.02 6.63
CA ASN A 70 -22.23 -22.14 7.56
C ASN A 70 -23.46 -23.00 7.20
N PRO A 71 -23.29 -24.18 6.58
CA PRO A 71 -24.40 -25.03 6.15
C PRO A 71 -25.19 -25.68 7.30
N ASN A 72 -24.84 -25.40 8.56
CA ASN A 72 -25.48 -25.97 9.75
C ASN A 72 -26.23 -24.92 10.60
N ASP A 73 -26.51 -23.72 10.09
CA ASP A 73 -27.39 -22.80 10.81
C ASP A 73 -28.84 -23.30 10.75
N ALA A 74 -29.39 -23.57 11.94
CA ALA A 74 -30.64 -24.32 12.12
C ALA A 74 -31.92 -23.47 11.99
N ASP A 75 -31.80 -22.25 11.44
CA ASP A 75 -32.86 -21.24 11.45
C ASP A 75 -33.18 -20.70 10.03
N HIS A 76 -33.19 -21.58 9.02
CA HIS A 76 -33.81 -21.29 7.73
C HIS A 76 -35.25 -21.80 7.65
#